data_AF-A0A8S2EXY7-F1
#
_entry.id   AF-A0A8S2EXY7-F1
#
_cell.length_a   1.000
_cell.length_b   1.000
_cell.length_c   1.000
_cell.angle_alpha   90.00
_cell.angle_beta   90.00
_cell.angle_gamma   90.00
#
_symmetry.space_group_name_H-M   'P 1'
#
loop_
_entity.id
_entity.type
_entity.pdbx_description
1 polymer ?
#
loop_
_entity_poly.entity_id
_entity_poly.type
_entity_poly.pdbx_seq_one_letter_code
_entity_poly.pdbx_strand_id
1 'polypeptide(L)'
;MREKINRLKEKQMDEALEEWKQMSPDELKQNIAKKQVNKKKFIKEEIVNGWQHEEEQTNAASSMLTDTPPDGKVSCRSCGYYLGKLEWLRRRNTCYFVQKQHVLERVEIELKLEPKQIKDIQINGKVRCGNTQCREELGGAQEFLNRKDMKEICALKCNQLKFSYINKESGRENIIVGKKWTELPFRIVELETRPPRRS
;
A
#
# COMPACT_ATOMS: atom_id res chain seq x y z
N MET A 1 -3.18 -34.59 12.61
CA MET A 1 -1.87 -34.57 11.92
C MET A 1 -1.05 -33.33 12.28
N ARG A 2 -1.62 -32.11 12.17
CA ARG A 2 -0.97 -30.85 12.62
C ARG A 2 -0.45 -30.90 14.06
N GLU A 3 -1.23 -31.47 14.97
CA GLU A 3 -0.84 -31.60 16.38
C GLU A 3 0.33 -32.57 16.62
N LYS A 4 0.43 -33.65 15.83
CA LYS A 4 1.58 -34.57 15.87
C LYS A 4 2.87 -33.89 15.39
N ILE A 5 2.76 -33.03 14.37
CA ILE A 5 3.88 -32.21 13.87
C ILE A 5 4.31 -31.19 14.94
N ASN A 6 3.37 -30.56 15.62
CA ASN A 6 3.70 -29.59 16.66
C ASN A 6 4.45 -30.24 17.83
N ARG A 7 4.03 -31.41 18.31
CA ARG A 7 4.73 -32.15 19.36
C ARG A 7 6.15 -32.57 18.94
N LEU A 8 6.35 -32.92 17.66
CA LEU A 8 7.69 -33.19 17.13
C LEU A 8 8.56 -31.94 17.13
N LYS A 9 8.00 -30.77 16.76
CA LYS A 9 8.72 -29.49 16.77
C LYS A 9 9.08 -29.05 18.19
N GLU A 10 8.19 -29.25 19.16
CA GLU A 10 8.47 -28.97 20.58
C GLU A 10 9.65 -29.82 21.07
N LYS A 11 9.63 -31.14 20.79
CA LYS A 11 10.74 -32.03 21.13
C LYS A 11 12.08 -31.60 20.50
N GLN A 12 12.07 -31.25 19.21
CA GLN A 12 13.27 -30.79 18.51
C GLN A 12 13.79 -29.43 19.05
N MET A 13 12.88 -28.56 19.48
CA MET A 13 13.24 -27.29 20.10
C MET A 13 13.92 -27.51 21.45
N ASP A 14 13.37 -28.40 22.28
CA ASP A 14 13.94 -28.73 23.60
C ASP A 14 15.32 -29.39 23.45
N GLU A 15 15.47 -30.34 22.51
CA GLU A 15 16.75 -30.97 22.19
C GLU A 15 17.80 -29.93 21.74
N ALA A 16 17.43 -29.01 20.84
CA ALA A 16 18.32 -27.95 20.39
C ALA A 16 18.69 -26.95 21.51
N LEU A 17 17.77 -26.67 22.45
CA LEU A 17 18.05 -25.79 23.59
C LEU A 17 19.05 -26.43 24.55
N GLU A 18 18.93 -27.74 24.81
CA GLU A 18 19.90 -28.46 25.65
C GLU A 18 21.29 -28.52 25.00
N GLU A 19 21.38 -28.75 23.70
CA GLU A 19 22.65 -28.65 22.95
C GLU A 19 23.29 -27.27 23.10
N TRP A 20 22.50 -26.20 23.02
CA TRP A 20 23.01 -24.83 23.16
C TRP A 20 23.46 -24.50 24.59
N LYS A 21 22.81 -25.07 25.61
CA LYS A 21 23.22 -24.92 27.02
C LYS A 21 24.53 -25.64 27.32
N GLN A 22 24.83 -26.71 26.60
CA GLN A 22 26.07 -27.49 26.75
C GLN A 22 27.27 -26.85 26.05
N MET A 23 27.06 -25.90 25.14
CA MET A 23 28.15 -25.16 24.49
C MET A 23 28.89 -24.26 25.48
N SER A 24 30.21 -24.14 25.30
CA SER A 24 30.96 -23.14 26.07
C SER A 24 30.51 -21.71 25.69
N PRO A 25 30.62 -20.74 26.60
CA PRO A 25 30.25 -19.35 26.32
C PRO A 25 30.97 -18.75 25.10
N ASP A 26 32.21 -19.18 24.83
CA ASP A 26 33.01 -18.66 23.73
C ASP A 26 32.61 -19.27 22.38
N GLU A 27 32.30 -20.58 22.34
CA GLU A 27 31.72 -21.22 21.16
C GLU A 27 30.35 -20.63 20.81
N LEU A 28 29.52 -20.37 21.83
CA LEU A 28 28.22 -19.74 21.64
C LEU A 28 28.36 -18.32 21.08
N LYS A 29 29.28 -17.51 21.63
CA LYS A 29 29.58 -16.15 21.11
C LYS A 29 30.07 -16.19 19.66
N GLN A 30 30.99 -17.11 19.31
CA GLN A 30 31.47 -17.25 17.94
C GLN A 30 30.36 -17.66 16.97
N ASN A 31 29.49 -18.60 17.38
CA ASN A 31 28.35 -19.03 16.57
C ASN A 31 27.31 -17.93 16.36
N ILE A 32 27.01 -17.14 17.41
CA ILE A 32 26.11 -15.98 17.31
C ILE A 32 26.74 -14.91 16.40
N ALA A 33 28.02 -14.58 16.60
CA ALA A 33 28.73 -13.61 15.77
C ALA A 33 28.74 -14.03 14.29
N LYS A 34 29.04 -15.30 14.00
CA LYS A 34 28.99 -15.85 12.64
C LYS A 34 27.58 -15.76 12.04
N LYS A 35 26.53 -16.07 12.81
CA LYS A 35 25.13 -15.90 12.37
C LYS A 35 24.76 -14.43 12.13
N GLN A 36 25.22 -13.51 12.98
CA GLN A 36 24.97 -12.07 12.81
C GLN A 36 25.71 -11.51 11.59
N VAL A 37 26.97 -11.89 11.38
CA VAL A 37 27.75 -11.51 10.19
C VAL A 37 27.08 -12.08 8.94
N ASN A 38 26.72 -13.37 8.93
CA ASN A 38 26.03 -13.98 7.79
C ASN A 38 24.66 -13.33 7.53
N LYS A 39 23.90 -13.01 8.57
CA LYS A 39 22.60 -12.32 8.43
C LYS A 39 22.79 -10.89 7.91
N LYS A 40 23.76 -10.15 8.41
CA LYS A 40 24.07 -8.78 7.97
C LYS A 40 24.62 -8.76 6.54
N LYS A 41 25.46 -9.74 6.20
CA LYS A 41 26.01 -9.97 4.87
C LYS A 41 24.90 -10.33 3.88
N PHE A 42 24.07 -11.33 4.20
CA PHE A 42 22.91 -11.71 3.38
C PHE A 42 21.91 -10.56 3.20
N ILE A 43 21.55 -9.86 4.28
CA ILE A 43 20.63 -8.71 4.18
C ILE A 43 21.23 -7.58 3.35
N LYS A 44 22.51 -7.22 3.54
CA LYS A 44 23.12 -6.10 2.80
C LYS A 44 23.58 -6.46 1.38
N GLU A 45 23.99 -7.69 1.13
CA GLU A 45 24.65 -8.08 -0.12
C GLU A 45 23.74 -8.91 -1.03
N GLU A 46 22.76 -9.65 -0.50
CA GLU A 46 21.80 -10.40 -1.34
C GLU A 46 20.42 -9.75 -1.33
N ILE A 47 19.90 -9.34 -0.17
CA ILE A 47 18.58 -8.69 -0.12
C ILE A 47 18.66 -7.24 -0.57
N VAL A 48 19.62 -6.43 -0.09
CA VAL A 48 19.71 -5.02 -0.52
C VAL A 48 20.23 -4.90 -1.95
N ASN A 49 21.21 -5.71 -2.40
CA ASN A 49 21.60 -5.72 -3.82
C ASN A 49 20.51 -6.37 -4.69
N GLY A 50 19.82 -7.40 -4.20
CA GLY A 50 18.66 -7.99 -4.88
C GLY A 50 17.49 -7.03 -4.97
N TRP A 51 17.24 -6.23 -3.92
CA TRP A 51 16.28 -5.13 -3.92
C TRP A 51 16.76 -3.95 -4.73
N GLN A 52 18.07 -3.68 -4.87
CA GLN A 52 18.58 -2.68 -5.82
C GLN A 52 18.46 -3.17 -7.26
N HIS A 53 18.58 -4.46 -7.54
CA HIS A 53 18.30 -5.02 -8.86
C HIS A 53 16.80 -5.10 -9.17
N GLU A 54 15.97 -5.47 -8.19
CA GLU A 54 14.51 -5.43 -8.31
C GLU A 54 14.00 -4.00 -8.34
N GLU A 55 14.56 -3.05 -7.58
CA GLU A 55 14.31 -1.61 -7.68
C GLU A 55 14.90 -1.06 -8.97
N GLU A 56 16.03 -1.51 -9.52
CA GLU A 56 16.49 -1.08 -10.84
C GLU A 56 15.57 -1.62 -11.94
N GLN A 57 15.00 -2.82 -11.80
CA GLN A 57 14.01 -3.33 -12.73
C GLN A 57 12.61 -2.70 -12.53
N THR A 58 12.18 -2.44 -11.29
CA THR A 58 10.94 -1.71 -11.01
C THR A 58 11.10 -0.21 -11.20
N ASN A 59 12.31 0.36 -11.13
CA ASN A 59 12.62 1.75 -11.47
C ASN A 59 12.90 1.91 -12.95
N ALA A 60 13.41 0.91 -13.67
CA ALA A 60 13.46 0.90 -15.14
C ALA A 60 12.05 0.69 -15.72
N ALA A 61 11.23 -0.19 -15.11
CA ALA A 61 9.81 -0.28 -15.43
C ALA A 61 9.05 0.98 -14.98
N SER A 62 9.37 1.57 -13.83
CA SER A 62 8.80 2.85 -13.35
C SER A 62 9.31 4.07 -14.10
N SER A 63 10.50 4.03 -14.71
CA SER A 63 11.00 5.09 -15.60
C SER A 63 10.38 4.97 -16.99
N MET A 64 9.74 3.83 -17.30
CA MET A 64 8.83 3.69 -18.44
C MET A 64 7.36 3.95 -18.08
N LEU A 65 7.04 4.13 -16.78
CA LEU A 65 5.73 4.62 -16.39
C LEU A 65 5.68 6.12 -16.69
N THR A 66 4.71 6.51 -17.50
CA THR A 66 4.46 7.93 -17.76
C THR A 66 4.22 8.66 -16.43
N ASP A 67 4.93 9.76 -16.20
CA ASP A 67 4.82 10.57 -14.97
C ASP A 67 3.39 11.07 -14.70
N THR A 68 2.57 11.11 -15.75
CA THR A 68 1.16 11.45 -15.70
C THR A 68 0.32 10.18 -15.71
N PRO A 69 -0.70 10.04 -14.82
CA PRO A 69 -1.69 8.98 -14.94
C PRO A 69 -2.30 9.03 -16.35
N PRO A 70 -2.47 7.88 -17.03
CA PRO A 70 -3.09 7.88 -18.34
C PRO A 70 -4.53 8.38 -18.24
N ASP A 71 -5.03 8.96 -19.34
CA ASP A 71 -6.46 9.27 -19.46
C ASP A 71 -7.27 8.00 -19.26
N GLY A 72 -8.06 7.98 -18.20
CA GLY A 72 -8.74 6.77 -17.77
C GLY A 72 -9.70 6.98 -16.62
N LYS A 73 -10.37 5.90 -16.27
CA LYS A 73 -11.51 5.86 -15.36
C LYS A 73 -11.21 4.97 -14.16
N VAL A 74 -11.70 5.40 -13.01
CA VAL A 74 -11.77 4.63 -11.77
C VAL A 74 -13.23 4.25 -11.56
N SER A 75 -13.48 2.97 -11.32
CA SER A 75 -14.82 2.44 -11.08
C SER A 75 -14.85 1.53 -9.86
N CYS A 76 -16.02 1.37 -9.24
CA CYS A 76 -16.23 0.38 -8.19
C CYS A 76 -16.00 -1.02 -8.76
N ARG A 77 -15.20 -1.83 -8.07
CA ARG A 77 -14.93 -3.21 -8.49
C ARG A 77 -16.20 -4.08 -8.51
N SER A 78 -17.05 -3.94 -7.50
CA SER A 78 -18.21 -4.83 -7.31
C SER A 78 -19.30 -4.62 -8.37
N CYS A 79 -19.60 -3.37 -8.74
CA CYS A 79 -20.71 -3.06 -9.64
C CYS A 79 -20.31 -2.31 -10.92
N GLY A 80 -19.04 -1.98 -11.12
CA GLY A 80 -18.58 -1.20 -12.28
C GLY A 80 -19.00 0.27 -12.27
N TYR A 81 -19.64 0.77 -11.21
CA TYR A 81 -20.10 2.15 -11.12
C TYR A 81 -18.94 3.14 -11.24
N TYR A 82 -19.09 4.14 -12.08
CA TYR A 82 -18.06 5.14 -12.35
C TYR A 82 -17.84 6.06 -11.13
N LEU A 83 -16.60 6.10 -10.63
CA LEU A 83 -16.22 6.90 -9.47
C LEU A 83 -15.48 8.19 -9.84
N GLY A 84 -14.77 8.19 -10.97
CA GLY A 84 -14.04 9.36 -11.41
C GLY A 84 -12.93 9.05 -12.41
N LYS A 85 -12.09 10.04 -12.67
CA LYS A 85 -10.95 9.88 -13.57
C LYS A 85 -9.68 9.48 -12.81
N LEU A 86 -8.78 8.76 -13.49
CA LEU A 86 -7.46 8.42 -12.96
C LEU A 86 -6.66 9.66 -12.56
N GLU A 87 -6.75 10.74 -13.34
CA GLU A 87 -6.07 12.01 -13.08
C GLU A 87 -6.50 12.69 -11.76
N TRP A 88 -7.59 12.26 -11.11
CA TRP A 88 -8.01 12.80 -9.81
C TRP A 88 -7.33 12.11 -8.63
N LEU A 89 -6.72 10.95 -8.85
CA LEU A 89 -6.00 10.23 -7.80
C LEU A 89 -4.73 10.99 -7.42
N ARG A 90 -4.53 11.12 -6.12
CA ARG A 90 -3.31 11.65 -5.51
C ARG A 90 -2.81 10.65 -4.49
N ARG A 91 -1.50 10.67 -4.24
CA ARG A 91 -0.90 9.95 -3.11
C ARG A 91 -0.21 10.92 -2.16
N ARG A 92 -0.16 10.55 -0.88
CA ARG A 92 0.71 11.17 0.12
C ARG A 92 1.15 10.07 1.09
N ASN A 93 2.45 9.83 1.17
CA ASN A 93 3.00 8.65 1.84
C ASN A 93 2.32 7.37 1.30
N THR A 94 1.73 6.56 2.17
CA THR A 94 1.02 5.32 1.82
C THR A 94 -0.49 5.51 1.60
N CYS A 95 -1.01 6.75 1.67
CA CYS A 95 -2.43 7.05 1.48
C CYS A 95 -2.71 7.49 0.03
N TYR A 96 -3.70 6.84 -0.59
CA TYR A 96 -4.15 7.11 -1.95
C TYR A 96 -5.59 7.60 -1.90
N PHE A 97 -5.84 8.77 -2.47
CA PHE A 97 -7.10 9.47 -2.27
C PHE A 97 -7.52 10.30 -3.48
N VAL A 98 -8.79 10.68 -3.46
CA VAL A 98 -9.36 11.73 -4.31
C VAL A 98 -9.90 12.83 -3.42
N GLN A 99 -9.86 14.08 -3.89
CA GLN A 99 -10.52 15.17 -3.16
C GLN A 99 -12.03 14.97 -3.21
N LYS A 100 -12.74 15.18 -2.08
CA LYS A 100 -14.19 14.94 -2.00
C LYS A 100 -14.96 15.71 -3.08
N GLN A 101 -14.54 16.94 -3.39
CA GLN A 101 -15.16 17.77 -4.42
C GLN A 101 -15.27 17.11 -5.80
N HIS A 102 -14.33 16.22 -6.15
CA HIS A 102 -14.35 15.52 -7.45
C HIS A 102 -15.33 14.33 -7.48
N VAL A 103 -15.74 13.83 -6.31
CA VAL A 103 -16.52 12.59 -6.19
C VAL A 103 -17.81 12.74 -5.38
N LEU A 104 -18.19 13.96 -4.99
CA LEU A 104 -19.37 14.28 -4.16
C LEU A 104 -20.64 13.52 -4.55
N GLU A 105 -20.92 13.38 -5.85
CA GLU A 105 -22.14 12.73 -6.37
C GLU A 105 -21.94 11.24 -6.71
N ARG A 106 -20.72 10.73 -6.53
CA ARG A 106 -20.32 9.37 -6.94
C ARG A 106 -20.06 8.45 -5.76
N VAL A 107 -19.97 9.01 -4.56
CA VAL A 107 -19.76 8.26 -3.32
C VAL A 107 -20.71 8.74 -2.23
N GLU A 108 -21.10 7.84 -1.35
CA GLU A 108 -21.79 8.15 -0.11
C GLU A 108 -20.77 8.19 1.04
N ILE A 109 -20.88 9.16 1.94
CA ILE A 109 -20.06 9.23 3.15
C ILE A 109 -20.92 8.87 4.35
N GLU A 110 -20.53 7.78 5.02
CA GLU A 110 -21.12 7.35 6.28
C GLU A 110 -20.19 7.82 7.41
N LEU A 111 -20.61 8.87 8.12
CA LEU A 111 -19.83 9.44 9.23
C LEU A 111 -19.80 8.49 10.43
N LYS A 112 -18.66 8.46 11.13
CA LYS A 112 -18.53 7.76 12.41
C LYS A 112 -18.94 8.68 13.55
N LEU A 113 -19.58 8.10 14.56
CA LEU A 113 -19.87 8.78 15.83
C LEU A 113 -18.58 9.21 16.55
N GLU A 114 -17.51 8.41 16.42
CA GLU A 114 -16.20 8.69 16.99
C GLU A 114 -15.12 8.64 15.91
N PRO A 115 -14.59 9.81 15.47
CA PRO A 115 -13.50 9.86 14.51
C PRO A 115 -12.22 9.29 15.12
N LYS A 116 -11.44 8.57 14.31
CA LYS A 116 -10.14 8.00 14.75
C LYS A 116 -9.00 8.80 14.16
N GLN A 117 -8.06 9.24 14.98
CA GLN A 117 -6.85 9.92 14.53
C GLN A 117 -5.68 8.93 14.47
N ILE A 118 -4.95 8.94 13.35
CA ILE A 118 -3.70 8.19 13.16
C ILE A 118 -2.67 9.16 12.60
N LYS A 119 -1.68 9.53 13.41
CA LYS A 119 -0.67 10.55 13.06
C LYS A 119 -1.33 11.88 12.65
N ASP A 120 -1.09 12.36 11.42
CA ASP A 120 -1.61 13.60 10.85
C ASP A 120 -2.92 13.43 10.07
N ILE A 121 -3.54 12.25 10.16
CA ILE A 121 -4.80 11.90 9.46
C ILE A 121 -5.90 11.67 10.50
N GLN A 122 -7.04 12.34 10.32
CA GLN A 122 -8.27 12.04 11.05
C GLN A 122 -9.26 11.33 10.12
N ILE A 123 -9.78 10.19 10.57
CA ILE A 123 -10.72 9.34 9.84
C ILE A 123 -12.12 9.62 10.37
N ASN A 124 -12.89 10.35 9.58
CA ASN A 124 -14.23 10.84 9.91
C ASN A 124 -15.35 9.88 9.53
N GLY A 125 -15.10 8.93 8.62
CA GLY A 125 -16.16 8.06 8.13
C GLY A 125 -15.70 6.96 7.19
N LYS A 126 -16.66 6.27 6.61
CA LYS A 126 -16.49 5.33 5.51
C LYS A 126 -16.95 5.98 4.21
N VAL A 127 -16.26 5.66 3.12
CA VAL A 127 -16.66 6.03 1.76
C VAL A 127 -17.28 4.81 1.12
N ARG A 128 -18.51 4.91 0.67
CA ARG A 128 -19.26 3.86 -0.01
C ARG A 128 -19.54 4.22 -1.46
N CYS A 129 -19.75 3.21 -2.29
CA CYS A 129 -20.21 3.39 -3.66
C CYS A 129 -21.54 4.14 -3.69
N GLY A 130 -21.65 5.20 -4.51
CA GLY A 130 -22.88 5.97 -4.68
C GLY A 130 -23.98 5.25 -5.47
N ASN A 131 -23.68 4.08 -6.04
CA ASN A 131 -24.73 3.21 -6.56
C ASN A 131 -25.50 2.59 -5.38
N THR A 132 -26.75 3.01 -5.22
CA THR A 132 -27.66 2.63 -4.13
C THR A 132 -27.92 1.13 -4.02
N GLN A 133 -27.76 0.38 -5.11
CA GLN A 133 -27.89 -1.07 -5.11
C GLN A 133 -26.61 -1.79 -4.66
N CYS A 134 -25.45 -1.15 -4.78
CA CYS A 134 -24.15 -1.75 -4.47
C CYS A 134 -23.68 -1.38 -3.05
N ARG A 135 -23.54 -0.08 -2.77
CA ARG A 135 -23.08 0.48 -1.49
C ARG A 135 -21.82 -0.16 -0.89
N GLU A 136 -20.97 -0.76 -1.74
CA GLU A 136 -19.68 -1.37 -1.37
C GLU A 136 -18.79 -0.34 -0.65
N GLU A 137 -18.06 -0.78 0.38
CA GLU A 137 -17.11 0.08 1.09
C GLU A 137 -15.85 0.29 0.25
N LEU A 138 -15.69 1.48 -0.32
CA LEU A 138 -14.57 1.85 -1.17
C LEU A 138 -13.34 2.32 -0.36
N GLY A 139 -13.56 2.80 0.87
CA GLY A 139 -12.48 3.29 1.72
C GLY A 139 -12.95 4.16 2.88
N GLY A 140 -12.19 5.20 3.21
CA GLY A 140 -12.42 6.07 4.37
C GLY A 140 -12.52 7.54 4.00
N ALA A 141 -13.44 8.25 4.67
CA ALA A 141 -13.51 9.70 4.61
C ALA A 141 -12.51 10.26 5.62
N GLN A 142 -11.57 11.06 5.16
CA GLN A 142 -10.41 11.49 5.95
C GLN A 142 -10.13 12.98 5.76
N GLU A 143 -9.36 13.53 6.69
CA GLU A 143 -8.79 14.88 6.60
C GLU A 143 -7.33 14.87 7.04
N PHE A 144 -6.51 15.71 6.42
CA PHE A 144 -5.15 15.95 6.88
C PHE A 144 -5.12 17.14 7.83
N LEU A 145 -4.87 16.90 9.12
CA LEU A 145 -4.95 17.92 10.17
C LEU A 145 -3.99 19.09 9.96
N ASN A 146 -2.85 18.83 9.31
CA ASN A 146 -1.81 19.84 9.07
C ASN A 146 -2.06 20.68 7.80
N ARG A 147 -3.20 20.54 7.12
CA ARG A 147 -3.46 21.16 5.80
C ARG A 147 -4.88 21.74 5.71
N LYS A 148 -4.98 23.07 5.63
CA LYS A 148 -6.27 23.77 5.48
C LYS A 148 -6.93 23.52 4.12
N ASP A 149 -6.15 23.25 3.09
CA ASP A 149 -6.55 22.94 1.72
C ASP A 149 -7.04 21.50 1.52
N MET A 150 -6.87 20.63 2.52
CA MET A 150 -7.11 19.19 2.42
C MET A 150 -7.96 18.63 3.57
N LYS A 151 -9.06 19.33 3.85
CA LYS A 151 -9.99 18.98 4.94
C LYS A 151 -10.97 17.86 4.61
N GLU A 152 -11.22 17.56 3.34
CA GLU A 152 -12.15 16.50 2.97
C GLU A 152 -11.64 15.68 1.79
N ILE A 153 -11.08 14.51 2.09
CA ILE A 153 -10.59 13.55 1.10
C ILE A 153 -11.30 12.21 1.25
N CYS A 154 -11.41 11.50 0.14
CA CYS A 154 -11.84 10.11 0.11
C CYS A 154 -10.62 9.23 -0.12
N ALA A 155 -10.09 8.64 0.94
CA ALA A 155 -9.03 7.64 0.84
C ALA A 155 -9.63 6.33 0.34
N LEU A 156 -9.09 5.78 -0.75
CA LEU A 156 -9.66 4.61 -1.44
C LEU A 156 -8.79 3.37 -1.22
N LYS A 157 -9.41 2.19 -1.19
CA LYS A 157 -8.72 0.90 -1.15
C LYS A 157 -8.54 0.38 -2.57
N CYS A 158 -7.29 0.14 -2.99
CA CYS A 158 -6.99 -0.34 -4.36
C CYS A 158 -7.81 -1.58 -4.74
N ASN A 159 -7.95 -2.52 -3.81
CA ASN A 159 -8.65 -3.78 -4.03
C ASN A 159 -10.18 -3.66 -4.22
N GLN A 160 -10.75 -2.47 -4.01
CA GLN A 160 -12.15 -2.14 -4.22
C GLN A 160 -12.39 -1.40 -5.54
N LEU A 161 -11.35 -1.21 -6.34
CA LEU A 161 -11.39 -0.41 -7.55
C LEU A 161 -11.05 -1.23 -8.81
N LYS A 162 -11.65 -0.79 -9.91
CA LYS A 162 -11.33 -1.19 -11.27
C LYS A 162 -10.82 0.05 -12.02
N PHE A 163 -9.71 -0.09 -12.72
CA PHE A 163 -9.09 0.96 -13.50
C PHE A 163 -9.21 0.62 -14.99
N SER A 164 -9.58 1.61 -15.79
CA SER A 164 -9.65 1.50 -17.25
C SER A 164 -8.88 2.67 -17.86
N TYR A 165 -8.08 2.42 -18.89
CA TYR A 165 -7.36 3.44 -19.63
C TYR A 165 -7.06 2.97 -21.05
N ILE A 166 -6.85 3.91 -21.97
CA ILE A 166 -6.44 3.56 -23.34
C ILE A 166 -4.92 3.50 -23.41
N ASN A 167 -4.38 2.37 -23.83
CA ASN A 167 -2.95 2.26 -24.13
C ASN A 167 -2.67 2.97 -25.46
N LYS A 168 -1.77 3.97 -25.44
CA LYS A 168 -1.49 4.82 -26.60
C LYS A 168 -0.84 4.07 -27.77
N GLU A 169 -0.08 3.02 -27.50
CA GLU A 169 0.63 2.24 -28.53
C GLU A 169 -0.31 1.27 -29.25
N SER A 170 -1.16 0.58 -28.51
CA SER A 170 -2.07 -0.43 -29.04
C SER A 170 -3.45 0.13 -29.43
N GLY A 171 -3.81 1.32 -28.93
CA GLY A 171 -5.14 1.91 -29.09
C GLY A 171 -6.27 1.16 -28.35
N ARG A 172 -5.94 0.13 -27.56
CA ARG A 172 -6.91 -0.72 -26.86
C ARG A 172 -7.14 -0.26 -25.44
N GLU A 173 -8.34 -0.52 -24.93
CA GLU A 173 -8.67 -0.35 -23.52
C GLU A 173 -7.98 -1.44 -22.68
N ASN A 174 -7.18 -1.01 -21.71
CA ASN A 174 -6.62 -1.85 -20.67
C ASN A 174 -7.48 -1.75 -19.42
N ILE A 175 -7.82 -2.90 -18.85
CA ILE A 175 -8.65 -3.02 -17.65
C ILE A 175 -7.85 -3.71 -16.56
N ILE A 176 -7.77 -3.09 -15.39
CA ILE A 176 -7.02 -3.59 -14.23
C ILE A 176 -7.95 -3.65 -13.02
N VAL A 177 -8.05 -4.83 -12.41
CA VAL A 177 -8.67 -4.99 -11.09
C VAL A 177 -7.59 -4.79 -10.04
N GLY A 178 -7.72 -3.75 -9.22
CA GLY A 178 -6.71 -3.40 -8.24
C GLY A 178 -6.50 -4.53 -7.21
N LYS A 179 -5.24 -4.72 -6.80
CA LYS A 179 -4.87 -5.54 -5.63
C LYS A 179 -4.08 -4.70 -4.65
N LYS A 180 -2.95 -4.15 -5.10
CA LYS A 180 -2.15 -3.16 -4.38
C LYS A 180 -1.89 -1.95 -5.27
N TRP A 181 -1.75 -0.78 -4.65
CA TRP A 181 -1.46 0.45 -5.37
C TRP A 181 -0.08 0.42 -6.07
N THR A 182 0.89 -0.27 -5.47
CA THR A 182 2.27 -0.42 -5.99
C THR A 182 2.38 -1.36 -7.19
N GLU A 183 1.31 -2.10 -7.53
CA GLU A 183 1.29 -3.04 -8.64
C GLU A 183 0.64 -2.43 -9.90
N LEU A 184 0.22 -1.16 -9.84
CA LEU A 184 -0.40 -0.49 -10.99
C LEU A 184 0.68 -0.07 -12.01
N PRO A 185 0.42 -0.24 -13.32
CA PRO A 185 1.36 0.11 -14.38
C PRO A 185 1.24 1.59 -14.75
N PHE A 186 1.06 2.47 -13.76
CA PHE A 186 1.09 3.91 -13.92
C PHE A 186 1.38 4.59 -12.58
N ARG A 187 2.01 5.76 -12.64
CA ARG A 187 2.36 6.54 -11.45
C ARG A 187 1.16 7.36 -10.98
N ILE A 188 0.90 7.34 -9.68
CA ILE A 188 -0.06 8.26 -9.04
C ILE A 188 0.71 9.46 -8.52
N VAL A 189 0.28 10.65 -8.93
CA VAL A 189 0.94 11.92 -8.59
C VAL A 189 0.97 12.11 -7.08
N GLU A 190 2.17 12.31 -6.54
CA GLU A 190 2.37 12.65 -5.15
C GLU A 190 2.01 14.12 -4.92
N LEU A 191 1.15 14.37 -3.93
CA LEU A 191 0.81 15.74 -3.58
C LEU A 191 2.00 16.39 -2.88
N GLU A 192 2.69 17.30 -3.56
CA GLU A 192 3.84 18.00 -3.00
C GLU A 192 3.49 18.64 -1.65
N THR A 193 4.26 18.28 -0.63
CA THR A 193 4.46 19.16 0.53
C THR A 193 5.28 20.33 0.05
N ARG A 194 4.62 21.45 -0.28
CA ARG A 194 5.32 22.73 -0.21
C ARG A 194 5.95 22.79 1.18
N PRO A 195 7.29 22.87 1.29
CA PRO A 195 7.90 23.11 2.59
C PRO A 195 7.28 24.39 3.16
N PRO A 196 7.10 24.51 4.49
CA PRO A 196 6.72 25.77 5.08
C PRO A 196 7.70 26.84 4.55
N ARG A 197 7.18 27.95 4.02
CA ARG A 197 8.05 29.10 3.70
C ARG A 197 8.82 29.39 4.98
N ARG A 198 10.14 29.16 4.95
CA ARG A 198 11.04 29.71 5.97
C ARG A 198 10.95 31.22 5.82
N SER A 199 10.14 31.84 6.65
CA SER A 199 10.19 33.27 6.96
C SER A 199 11.17 33.47 8.09
#